data_AF-A0A2A4UF79-F1
#
_entry.id   AF-A0A2A4UF79-F1
#
_cell.length_a   1.000
_cell.length_b   1.000
_cell.length_c   1.000
_cell.angle_alpha   90.00
_cell.angle_beta   90.00
_cell.angle_gamma   90.00
#
_symmetry.space_group_name_H-M   'P 1'
#
loop_
_entity.id
_entity.type
_entity.pdbx_description
1 polymer ?
#
loop_
_entity_poly.entity_id
_entity_poly.type
_entity_poly.pdbx_seq_one_letter_code
_entity_poly.pdbx_strand_id
1 'polypeptide(L)' 'MQCSKHQKNISICHGQNCRDVGGKALTEKLTALGIDVEVITCQSLCTYAPTAKVGKVAILHASIDKLLDAV' A
#
# COMPACT_ATOMS: atom_id res chain seq x y z
N MET A 1 26.33 -0.56 13.72
CA MET A 1 25.31 -1.14 12.82
C MET A 1 24.26 -0.07 12.57
N GLN A 2 24.15 0.45 11.35
CA GLN A 2 23.31 1.61 11.03
C GLN A 2 21.82 1.21 11.00
N CYS A 3 21.04 1.72 11.94
CA CYS A 3 19.58 1.66 11.94
C CYS A 3 19.03 2.81 11.10
N SER A 4 19.11 2.69 9.78
CA SER A 4 18.53 3.67 8.86
C SER A 4 17.01 3.52 8.90
N LYS A 5 16.33 4.33 9.72
CA LYS A 5 14.88 4.55 9.66
C LYS A 5 14.55 5.20 8.31
N HIS A 6 14.53 4.41 7.24
CA HIS A 6 13.89 4.83 6.00
C HIS A 6 12.39 4.86 6.31
N GLN A 7 11.84 6.08 6.40
CA GLN A 7 10.41 6.31 6.20
C GLN A 7 10.02 5.56 4.93
N LYS A 8 9.33 4.42 5.06
CA LYS A 8 8.98 3.61 3.90
C LYS A 8 7.70 4.19 3.32
N ASN A 9 7.82 4.87 2.18
CA ASN A 9 6.66 5.37 1.45
C ASN A 9 5.70 4.21 1.15
N ILE A 10 4.42 4.41 1.48
CA ILE A 10 3.35 3.48 1.14
C ILE A 10 2.81 3.88 -0.23
N SER A 11 2.77 2.94 -1.16
CA SER A 11 2.17 3.13 -2.47
C SER A 11 1.05 2.10 -2.70
N ILE A 12 -0.14 2.52 -3.09
CA ILE A 12 -1.30 1.63 -3.27
C ILE A 12 -1.67 1.50 -4.74
N CYS A 13 -1.85 0.27 -5.20
CA CYS A 13 -2.31 -0.01 -6.55
C CYS A 13 -3.77 0.40 -6.73
N HIS A 14 -4.03 1.31 -7.68
CA HIS A 14 -5.37 1.70 -8.12
C HIS A 14 -5.68 1.21 -9.54
N GLY A 15 -5.04 0.12 -9.99
CA GLY A 15 -5.52 -0.61 -11.16
C GLY A 15 -6.98 -1.04 -10.97
N GLN A 16 -7.74 -1.20 -12.06
CA GLN A 16 -9.20 -1.39 -12.07
C GLN A 16 -9.69 -2.33 -10.94
N ASN A 17 -9.17 -3.56 -10.88
CA ASN A 17 -9.56 -4.51 -9.83
C ASN A 17 -9.11 -4.07 -8.43
N CYS A 18 -7.87 -3.61 -8.25
CA CYS A 18 -7.36 -3.22 -6.94
C CYS A 18 -8.13 -2.03 -6.36
N ARG A 19 -8.50 -1.05 -7.20
CA ARG A 19 -9.32 0.10 -6.81
C ARG A 19 -10.66 -0.35 -6.23
N ASP A 20 -11.34 -1.26 -6.93
CA ASP A 20 -12.71 -1.68 -6.60
C ASP A 20 -12.77 -2.64 -5.40
N VAL A 21 -11.77 -3.51 -5.22
CA VAL A 21 -11.76 -4.51 -4.13
C VAL A 21 -11.14 -4.02 -2.82
N GLY A 22 -10.69 -2.76 -2.74
CA GLY A 22 -10.27 -2.15 -1.47
C GLY A 22 -9.11 -1.16 -1.53
N GLY A 23 -8.43 -1.00 -2.66
CA GLY A 23 -7.30 -0.08 -2.83
C GLY A 23 -7.70 1.38 -2.58
N LYS A 24 -8.87 1.81 -3.07
CA LYS A 24 -9.39 3.15 -2.76
C LYS A 24 -9.64 3.33 -1.26
N ALA A 25 -10.32 2.36 -0.64
CA ALA A 25 -10.63 2.41 0.79
C ALA A 25 -9.37 2.39 1.68
N LEU A 26 -8.31 1.69 1.27
CA LEU A 26 -7.02 1.69 1.98
C LEU A 26 -6.35 3.06 1.89
N THR A 27 -6.32 3.69 0.71
CA THR A 27 -5.77 5.04 0.55
C THR A 27 -6.51 6.02 1.46
N GLU A 28 -7.84 6.04 1.43
CA GLU A 28 -8.65 6.95 2.25
C GLU A 28 -8.39 6.78 3.76
N LYS A 29 -8.32 5.52 4.23
CA LYS A 29 -8.05 5.22 5.64
C LYS A 29 -6.65 5.67 6.07
N LEU A 30 -5.62 5.43 5.27
CA LEU A 30 -4.25 5.84 5.59
C LEU A 30 -4.10 7.37 5.54
N THR A 31 -4.71 8.03 4.56
CA THR A 31 -4.77 9.49 4.51
C THR A 31 -5.49 10.06 5.73
N ALA A 32 -6.59 9.44 6.19
CA ALA A 32 -7.28 9.83 7.42
C ALA A 32 -6.43 9.65 8.69
N LEU A 33 -5.46 8.72 8.67
CA LEU A 33 -4.47 8.53 9.73
C LEU A 33 -3.27 9.50 9.62
N GLY A 34 -3.25 10.39 8.62
CA GLY A 34 -2.14 11.32 8.38
C GLY A 34 -0.90 10.66 7.75
N ILE A 35 -1.05 9.47 7.18
CA ILE A 35 0.03 8.75 6.49
C ILE A 35 0.00 9.13 5.01
N ASP A 36 1.17 9.53 4.49
CA ASP A 36 1.32 9.84 3.08
C ASP A 36 1.27 8.56 2.25
N VAL A 37 0.43 8.57 1.21
CA VAL A 37 0.17 7.42 0.35
C VAL A 37 0.26 7.85 -1.11
N GLU A 38 1.17 7.21 -1.82
CA GLU A 38 1.28 7.35 -3.26
C GLU A 38 0.27 6.41 -3.95
N VAL A 39 -0.49 6.92 -4.91
CA VAL A 39 -1.32 6.07 -5.75
C VAL A 39 -0.52 5.63 -6.97
N ILE A 40 -0.36 4.32 -7.15
CA ILE A 40 0.39 3.74 -8.28
C ILE A 40 -0.54 3.00 -9.25
N THR A 41 -0.06 2.86 -10.48
CA THR A 41 -0.74 2.12 -11.55
C THR A 41 -0.73 0.60 -11.31
N CYS A 42 -1.51 -0.12 -12.12
CA CYS A 42 -1.65 -1.57 -12.03
C CYS A 42 -0.29 -2.29 -11.95
N GLN A 43 -0.14 -3.17 -10.95
CA GLN A 43 1.07 -3.99 -10.77
C GLN A 43 0.90 -5.42 -11.32
N SER A 44 -0.19 -5.71 -12.03
CA SER A 44 -0.52 -7.05 -12.59
C SER A 44 -0.60 -8.18 -11.55
N LEU A 45 -0.80 -7.84 -10.28
CA LEU A 45 -0.94 -8.77 -9.15
C LEU A 45 -2.41 -8.94 -8.72
N CYS A 46 -3.34 -8.86 -9.67
CA CYS A 46 -4.78 -8.83 -9.39
C CYS A 46 -5.28 -10.07 -8.62
N THR A 47 -4.62 -11.23 -8.76
CA THR A 47 -4.89 -12.44 -7.96
C THR A 47 -4.76 -12.19 -6.46
N TYR A 48 -3.91 -11.23 -6.07
CA TYR A 48 -3.62 -10.87 -4.69
C TYR A 48 -4.16 -9.50 -4.30
N ALA A 49 -5.13 -8.99 -5.06
CA ALA A 49 -5.70 -7.67 -4.81
C ALA A 49 -6.43 -7.62 -3.45
N PRO A 50 -6.46 -6.44 -2.78
CA PRO A 50 -5.73 -5.23 -3.15
C PRO A 50 -4.23 -5.38 -2.87
N THR A 51 -3.39 -4.78 -3.72
CA THR A 51 -1.93 -4.81 -3.56
C THR A 51 -1.37 -3.43 -3.26
N ALA A 52 -0.35 -3.38 -2.43
CA ALA A 52 0.38 -2.17 -2.09
C ALA A 52 1.89 -2.42 -2.14
N LYS A 53 2.67 -1.35 -2.00
CA LYS A 53 4.12 -1.36 -1.86
C LYS A 53 4.50 -0.52 -0.66
N VAL A 54 5.48 -1.00 0.09
CA VAL A 54 6.10 -0.25 1.18
C VAL A 54 7.59 -0.19 0.87
N GLY A 55 8.02 0.95 0.33
CA GLY A 55 9.32 1.10 -0.34
C GLY A 55 9.46 0.14 -1.54
N LYS A 56 10.40 -0.80 -1.46
CA LYS A 56 10.66 -1.79 -2.53
C LYS A 56 9.89 -3.11 -2.38
N VAL A 57 9.16 -3.29 -1.27
CA VAL A 57 8.50 -4.55 -0.94
C VAL A 57 7.03 -4.48 -1.34
N ALA A 58 6.57 -5.45 -2.14
CA ALA A 58 5.16 -5.60 -2.46
C ALA A 58 4.42 -6.29 -1.31
N ILE A 59 3.31 -5.71 -0.87
CA ILE A 59 2.41 -6.25 0.14
C ILE A 59 1.17 -6.81 -0.58
N LEU A 60 1.00 -8.13 -0.47
CA LEU A 60 -0.10 -8.89 -1.07
C LEU A 60 -1.29 -8.99 -0.11
N HIS A 61 -2.52 -8.98 -0.65
CA HIS A 61 -3.75 -8.87 0.14
C HIS A 61 -3.61 -7.77 1.21
N ALA A 62 -3.28 -6.56 0.76
CA ALA A 62 -2.96 -5.44 1.61
C ALA A 62 -4.15 -5.12 2.52
N SER A 63 -3.85 -4.93 3.81
CA SER A 63 -4.77 -4.44 4.83
C SER A 63 -4.10 -3.28 5.57
N ILE A 64 -4.88 -2.50 6.31
CA ILE A 64 -4.34 -1.44 7.16
C ILE A 64 -3.27 -2.01 8.10
N ASP A 65 -3.58 -3.11 8.79
CA ASP A 65 -2.67 -3.70 9.78
C ASP A 65 -1.33 -4.12 9.14
N LYS A 66 -1.37 -4.80 7.98
CA LYS A 66 -0.16 -5.19 7.26
C LYS A 66 0.67 -4.00 6.78
N LEU A 67 0.01 -2.89 6.45
CA LEU A 67 0.69 -1.68 6.00
C LEU A 67 1.33 -0.95 7.18
N LEU A 68 0.64 -0.88 8.33
CA LEU A 68 1.19 -0.28 9.55
C LEU A 68 2.35 -1.11 10.12
N ASP A 69 2.28 -2.44 10.06
CA ASP A 69 3.38 -3.33 10.48
C ASP A 69 4.61 -3.23 9.58
N ALA A 70 4.41 -2.82 8.33
CA ALA A 70 5.48 -2.75 7.34
C ALA A 70 6.26 -1.42 7.37
N VAL A 71 5.71 -0.36 7.96
CA VAL A 71 6.29 1.00 8.02
C VAL A 71 7.38 1.12 9.08
#